data_AF-A0A151Z6K1-F1
#
_entry.id   AF-A0A151Z6K1-F1
#
_cell.length_a   1.000
_cell.length_b   1.000
_cell.length_c   1.000
_cell.angle_alpha   90.00
_cell.angle_beta   90.00
_cell.angle_gamma   90.00
#
_symmetry.space_group_name_H-M   'P 1'
#
loop_
_entity.id
_entity.type
_entity.pdbx_description
1 polymer ?
#
loop_
_entity_poly.entity_id
_entity_poly.type
_entity_poly.pdbx_seq_one_letter_code
_entity_poly.pdbx_strand_id
1 'polypeptide(L)'
;MQITSSLFITLFTLLVIIQCSYGTPSEYLIQGVPYQRQVTKYNCGDASLQMVFGYYNRSVNQKEIDDVARTTTKEGTLSYDIVRAAQFSILSSSQGDVKPKHEDSHGYKTNPFGLSAIGYSSDEFWIDGIKQLVSQDVPVIVLMAYALNDRGGHFRVVIGYDDITETVVTLDPWDRNNQPTLFNISYTDFEIMWNYTEPGSPRGQPFFGAAIWDLTPVVSHYNVGNQSFITSEITYQNYFPLPRNVNTTLPTALTQLTSIHLSQGIHLLNNADQQSSILSLNVQDGDTLTAKWVVECSMEPCVGTYEIQYQYLITGQVPETYDTHNHNYPLYQYQDIIGKNYTASF
;
A
#
# COMPACT_ATOMS: atom_id res chain seq x y z
N MET A 1 8.80 -73.17 -8.41
CA MET A 1 7.78 -72.12 -8.31
C MET A 1 8.01 -71.38 -7.00
N GLN A 2 8.81 -70.30 -7.05
CA GLN A 2 9.08 -69.44 -5.91
C GLN A 2 9.13 -68.02 -6.47
N ILE A 3 8.11 -67.23 -6.12
CA ILE A 3 7.94 -65.84 -6.54
C ILE A 3 8.64 -65.01 -5.47
N THR A 4 9.75 -64.37 -5.83
CA THR A 4 10.42 -63.39 -4.97
C THR A 4 9.79 -62.02 -5.20
N SER A 5 8.88 -61.62 -4.32
CA SER A 5 8.31 -60.28 -4.27
C SER A 5 9.36 -59.27 -3.82
N SER A 6 9.74 -58.36 -4.71
CA SER A 6 10.60 -57.20 -4.38
C SER A 6 9.71 -56.06 -3.89
N LEU A 7 9.87 -55.67 -2.62
CA LEU A 7 9.18 -54.57 -1.99
C LEU A 7 9.93 -53.26 -2.31
N PHE A 8 9.41 -52.45 -3.21
CA PHE A 8 9.90 -51.08 -3.46
C PHE A 8 9.35 -50.15 -2.36
N ILE A 9 10.22 -49.74 -1.43
CA ILE A 9 9.92 -48.67 -0.48
C ILE A 9 10.32 -47.35 -1.14
N THR A 10 9.36 -46.61 -1.69
CA THR A 10 9.55 -45.22 -2.11
C THR A 10 9.64 -44.33 -0.86
N LEU A 11 10.84 -43.85 -0.58
CA LEU A 11 11.13 -42.89 0.49
C LEU A 11 10.67 -41.50 0.01
N PHE A 12 9.50 -41.05 0.46
CA PHE A 12 9.05 -39.67 0.29
C PHE A 12 9.87 -38.78 1.24
N THR A 13 10.87 -38.06 0.73
CA THR A 13 11.56 -37.02 1.47
C THR A 13 10.65 -35.81 1.59
N LEU A 14 10.01 -35.68 2.76
CA LEU A 14 9.27 -34.49 3.15
C LEU A 14 10.26 -33.34 3.31
N LEU A 15 10.34 -32.45 2.31
CA LEU A 15 11.13 -31.22 2.40
C LEU A 15 10.37 -30.25 3.33
N VAL A 16 10.70 -30.28 4.62
CA VAL A 16 10.23 -29.28 5.57
C VAL A 16 10.96 -27.98 5.25
N ILE A 17 10.26 -27.05 4.58
CA ILE A 17 10.72 -25.68 4.43
C ILE A 17 10.63 -25.05 5.81
N ILE A 18 11.78 -24.95 6.49
CA ILE A 18 11.91 -24.16 7.71
C ILE A 18 11.78 -22.70 7.26
N GLN A 19 10.60 -22.10 7.47
CA GLN A 19 10.47 -20.66 7.43
C GLN A 19 11.25 -20.11 8.63
N CYS A 20 12.48 -19.67 8.38
CA CYS A 20 13.17 -18.78 9.32
C CYS A 20 12.37 -17.48 9.40
N SER A 21 11.57 -17.33 10.46
CA SER A 21 11.13 -16.02 10.92
C SER A 21 12.38 -15.25 11.33
N TYR A 22 12.99 -14.52 10.39
CA TYR A 22 13.95 -13.50 10.75
C TYR A 22 13.21 -12.52 11.66
N GLY A 23 13.64 -12.44 12.92
CA GLY A 23 13.09 -11.46 13.85
C GLY A 23 13.27 -10.05 13.29
N THR A 24 12.35 -9.14 13.63
CA THR A 24 12.46 -7.72 13.33
C THR A 24 13.85 -7.21 13.73
N PRO A 25 14.62 -6.58 12.83
CA PRO A 25 15.96 -6.09 13.16
C PRO A 25 15.90 -5.04 14.27
N SER A 26 16.96 -4.87 15.05
CA SER A 26 17.00 -3.89 16.15
C SER A 26 17.01 -2.43 15.67
N GLU A 27 17.40 -2.19 14.42
CA GLU A 27 17.34 -0.89 13.77
C GLU A 27 16.98 -1.07 12.30
N TYR A 28 16.27 -0.11 11.74
CA TYR A 28 15.97 -0.09 10.31
C TYR A 28 15.68 1.34 9.86
N LEU A 29 16.10 1.69 8.64
CA LEU A 29 15.76 2.96 8.01
C LEU A 29 15.46 2.72 6.53
N ILE A 30 14.19 2.91 6.15
CA ILE A 30 13.74 2.85 4.76
C ILE A 30 14.51 3.91 3.96
N GLN A 31 15.13 3.48 2.87
CA GLN A 31 15.87 4.39 1.99
C GLN A 31 14.94 4.93 0.90
N GLY A 32 15.16 6.18 0.48
CA GLY A 32 14.52 6.72 -0.72
C GLY A 32 13.08 7.24 -0.55
N VAL A 33 12.55 7.34 0.68
CA VAL A 33 11.29 8.07 0.93
C VAL A 33 11.54 9.56 0.70
N PRO A 34 10.91 10.20 -0.31
CA PRO A 34 11.16 11.60 -0.61
C PRO A 34 10.55 12.50 0.45
N TYR A 35 11.26 13.55 0.84
CA TYR A 35 10.72 14.59 1.72
C TYR A 35 9.80 15.55 0.96
N GLN A 36 8.66 15.90 1.55
CA GLN A 36 7.75 16.93 1.05
C GLN A 36 7.32 17.84 2.20
N ARG A 37 7.58 19.14 2.04
CA ARG A 37 7.08 20.17 2.94
C ARG A 37 5.59 20.38 2.68
N GLN A 38 4.79 20.53 3.73
CA GLN A 38 3.40 20.91 3.57
C GLN A 38 3.25 22.32 2.98
N VAL A 39 2.32 22.47 2.04
CA VAL A 39 2.09 23.73 1.29
C VAL A 39 1.40 24.78 2.14
N THR A 40 0.47 24.37 3.01
CA THR A 40 -0.25 25.26 3.92
C THR A 40 -0.19 24.75 5.35
N LYS A 41 -0.71 25.53 6.30
CA LYS A 41 -0.80 25.18 7.72
C LYS A 41 -1.70 23.98 8.05
N TYR A 42 -2.37 23.38 7.07
CA TYR A 42 -3.33 22.29 7.28
C TYR A 42 -3.07 21.08 6.37
N ASN A 43 -1.99 21.10 5.59
CA ASN A 43 -1.66 20.03 4.63
C ASN A 43 -0.66 18.98 5.16
N CYS A 44 -0.55 18.78 6.48
CA CYS A 44 0.38 17.77 7.02
C CYS A 44 0.00 16.35 6.58
N GLY A 45 -1.31 16.05 6.48
CA GLY A 45 -1.82 14.79 5.94
C GLY A 45 -1.50 14.62 4.46
N ASP A 46 -1.78 15.64 3.64
CA ASP A 46 -1.53 15.59 2.18
C ASP A 46 -0.04 15.51 1.86
N ALA A 47 0.80 16.22 2.61
CA ALA A 47 2.26 16.13 2.46
C ALA A 47 2.77 14.74 2.83
N SER A 48 2.24 14.13 3.90
CA SER A 48 2.57 12.76 4.29
C SER A 48 2.17 11.75 3.22
N LEU A 49 0.97 11.87 2.65
CA LEU A 49 0.53 11.08 1.50
C LEU A 49 1.43 11.29 0.28
N GLN A 50 1.82 12.54 -0.01
CA GLN A 50 2.72 12.85 -1.12
C GLN A 50 4.09 12.18 -0.95
N MET A 51 4.65 12.14 0.26
CA MET A 51 5.91 11.44 0.54
C MET A 51 5.78 9.94 0.27
N VAL A 52 4.71 9.31 0.75
CA VAL A 52 4.45 7.88 0.55
C VAL A 52 4.15 7.53 -0.91
N PHE A 53 3.38 8.36 -1.62
CA PHE A 53 3.17 8.22 -3.06
C PHE A 53 4.47 8.34 -3.84
N GLY A 54 5.31 9.33 -3.51
CA GLY A 54 6.62 9.49 -4.13
C GLY A 54 7.55 8.30 -3.90
N TYR A 55 7.50 7.67 -2.72
CA TYR A 55 8.25 6.45 -2.43
C TYR A 55 7.87 5.29 -3.37
N TYR A 56 6.60 5.17 -3.74
CA TYR A 56 6.11 4.22 -4.75
C TYR A 56 6.15 4.74 -6.19
N ASN A 57 6.96 5.77 -6.47
CA ASN A 57 7.10 6.39 -7.79
C ASN A 57 5.79 6.96 -8.37
N ARG A 58 4.83 7.32 -7.51
CA ARG A 58 3.56 7.95 -7.90
C ARG A 58 3.70 9.46 -7.80
N SER A 59 3.67 10.15 -8.93
CA SER A 59 3.70 11.63 -8.97
C SER A 59 2.31 12.21 -8.73
N VAL A 60 1.93 12.38 -7.47
CA VAL A 60 0.69 13.05 -7.05
C VAL A 60 1.09 14.25 -6.19
N ASN A 61 0.51 15.43 -6.40
CA ASN A 61 0.84 16.60 -5.58
C ASN A 61 -0.22 16.88 -4.51
N GLN A 62 0.15 17.59 -3.43
CA GLN A 62 -0.77 17.91 -2.33
C GLN A 62 -2.09 18.53 -2.78
N LYS A 63 -2.09 19.34 -3.83
CA LYS A 63 -3.31 19.99 -4.33
C LYS A 63 -4.30 19.00 -4.94
N GLU A 64 -3.83 17.90 -5.52
CA GLU A 64 -4.69 16.80 -5.99
C GLU A 64 -5.18 15.93 -4.83
N ILE A 65 -4.40 15.86 -3.75
CA ILE A 65 -4.75 15.09 -2.56
C ILE A 65 -5.81 15.82 -1.74
N ASP A 66 -5.73 17.15 -1.61
CA ASP A 66 -6.62 17.97 -0.76
C ASP A 66 -8.10 17.59 -0.91
N ASP A 67 -8.62 17.56 -2.15
CA ASP A 67 -10.04 17.29 -2.38
C ASP A 67 -10.39 15.81 -2.28
N VAL A 68 -9.47 14.91 -2.60
CA VAL A 68 -9.65 13.46 -2.42
C VAL A 68 -9.69 13.09 -0.93
N ALA A 69 -8.82 13.70 -0.14
CA ALA A 69 -8.69 13.50 1.29
C ALA A 69 -9.63 14.40 2.13
N ARG A 70 -10.54 15.14 1.47
CA ARG A 70 -11.48 16.07 2.12
C ARG A 70 -10.77 17.05 3.08
N THR A 71 -9.55 17.45 2.75
CA THR A 71 -8.73 18.33 3.59
C THR A 71 -9.33 19.72 3.68
N THR A 72 -9.49 20.25 4.90
CA THR A 72 -10.05 21.58 5.11
C THR A 72 -9.09 22.56 5.78
N THR A 73 -9.33 23.86 5.55
CA THR A 73 -8.54 24.94 6.17
C THR A 73 -8.70 25.04 7.70
N LYS A 74 -9.72 24.35 8.24
CA LYS A 74 -10.11 24.40 9.65
C LYS A 74 -9.55 23.22 10.45
N GLU A 75 -9.61 22.02 9.88
CA GLU A 75 -9.19 20.80 10.57
C GLU A 75 -7.94 20.15 9.95
N GLY A 76 -7.71 20.33 8.65
CA GLY A 76 -6.77 19.52 7.89
C GLY A 76 -7.44 18.25 7.36
N THR A 77 -6.70 17.15 7.33
CA THR A 77 -7.14 15.83 6.85
C THR A 77 -7.56 14.95 8.02
N LEU A 78 -8.60 14.11 7.88
CA LEU A 78 -8.98 13.14 8.91
C LEU A 78 -8.32 11.77 8.66
N SER A 79 -8.14 10.98 9.72
CA SER A 79 -7.42 9.70 9.68
C SER A 79 -8.01 8.68 8.69
N TYR A 80 -9.34 8.63 8.55
CA TYR A 80 -10.00 7.79 7.55
C TYR A 80 -9.70 8.23 6.11
N ASP A 81 -9.59 9.55 5.91
CA ASP A 81 -9.34 10.12 4.60
C ASP A 81 -7.90 9.86 4.12
N ILE A 82 -6.94 9.70 5.03
CA ILE A 82 -5.58 9.24 4.69
C ILE A 82 -5.62 7.88 3.98
N VAL A 83 -6.33 6.91 4.56
CA VAL A 83 -6.43 5.55 3.99
C VAL A 83 -7.20 5.58 2.67
N ARG A 84 -8.32 6.31 2.66
CA ARG A 84 -9.19 6.43 1.50
C ARG A 84 -8.48 7.08 0.31
N ALA A 85 -7.71 8.14 0.55
CA ALA A 85 -6.99 8.86 -0.49
C ALA A 85 -5.90 8.02 -1.14
N ALA A 86 -5.29 7.09 -0.39
CA ALA A 86 -4.36 6.11 -0.95
C ALA A 86 -5.04 5.11 -1.90
N GLN A 87 -6.29 4.74 -1.62
CA GLN A 87 -7.09 3.79 -2.42
C GLN A 87 -7.79 4.44 -3.63
N PHE A 88 -7.74 5.76 -3.76
CA PHE A 88 -8.47 6.50 -4.79
C PHE A 88 -8.00 6.14 -6.22
N SER A 89 -8.97 5.89 -7.10
CA SER A 89 -8.72 5.46 -8.48
C SER A 89 -9.66 6.15 -9.47
N ILE A 90 -9.50 5.83 -10.76
CA ILE A 90 -10.38 6.29 -11.85
C ILE A 90 -11.85 5.89 -11.72
N LEU A 91 -12.23 5.02 -10.79
CA LEU A 91 -13.64 4.69 -10.57
C LEU A 91 -14.36 5.68 -9.64
N SER A 92 -13.62 6.51 -8.92
CA SER A 92 -14.16 7.42 -7.92
C SER A 92 -14.03 8.88 -8.32
N SER A 93 -14.92 9.70 -7.76
CA SER A 93 -14.79 11.16 -7.74
C SER A 93 -14.50 11.64 -6.32
N SER A 94 -13.71 12.71 -6.20
CA SER A 94 -13.43 13.39 -4.93
C SER A 94 -14.72 13.78 -4.20
N GLN A 95 -14.64 13.87 -2.88
CA GLN A 95 -15.75 14.31 -2.02
C GLN A 95 -15.46 15.63 -1.32
N GLY A 96 -14.24 16.17 -1.42
CA GLY A 96 -13.84 17.45 -0.85
C GLY A 96 -14.37 18.65 -1.63
N ASP A 97 -14.51 19.78 -0.95
CA ASP A 97 -15.17 21.00 -1.47
C ASP A 97 -14.29 22.25 -1.38
N VAL A 98 -13.04 22.14 -0.91
CA VAL A 98 -12.17 23.27 -0.59
C VAL A 98 -11.40 23.78 -1.80
N LYS A 99 -11.08 22.91 -2.76
CA LYS A 99 -10.34 23.26 -3.98
C LYS A 99 -11.01 22.74 -5.27
N PRO A 100 -12.35 22.89 -5.42
CA PRO A 100 -13.11 22.23 -6.48
C PRO A 100 -12.46 22.42 -7.86
N LYS A 101 -12.27 21.30 -8.58
CA LYS A 101 -11.73 21.19 -9.96
C LYS A 101 -10.20 21.08 -10.08
N HIS A 102 -9.50 20.49 -9.11
CA HIS A 102 -8.04 20.32 -9.20
C HIS A 102 -7.56 18.87 -9.33
N GLU A 103 -8.34 17.91 -8.85
CA GLU A 103 -8.34 16.53 -9.32
C GLU A 103 -8.93 16.43 -10.74
N ASP A 104 -8.46 15.44 -11.49
CA ASP A 104 -9.23 15.01 -12.67
C ASP A 104 -10.52 14.38 -12.15
N SER A 105 -11.62 14.50 -12.92
CA SER A 105 -12.95 14.02 -12.51
C SER A 105 -13.01 12.56 -12.03
N HIS A 106 -11.94 11.77 -12.30
CA HIS A 106 -11.76 10.36 -12.00
C HIS A 106 -10.27 10.04 -11.80
N GLY A 107 -9.84 9.68 -10.58
CA GLY A 107 -8.46 9.30 -10.25
C GLY A 107 -7.44 10.45 -10.19
N TYR A 108 -6.20 10.14 -9.80
CA TYR A 108 -5.09 11.11 -9.87
C TYR A 108 -4.53 11.18 -11.31
N LYS A 109 -4.13 12.37 -11.78
CA LYS A 109 -3.86 12.65 -13.21
C LYS A 109 -2.95 11.67 -13.93
N THR A 110 -1.90 11.18 -13.26
CA THR A 110 -0.92 10.24 -13.83
C THR A 110 -0.98 8.86 -13.19
N ASN A 111 -1.91 8.63 -12.27
CA ASN A 111 -1.97 7.41 -11.46
C ASN A 111 -3.43 6.92 -11.45
N PRO A 112 -3.82 6.10 -12.44
CA PRO A 112 -5.22 5.68 -12.57
C PRO A 112 -5.66 4.68 -11.50
N PHE A 113 -4.69 3.98 -10.90
CA PHE A 113 -4.92 2.99 -9.85
C PHE A 113 -4.49 3.53 -8.49
N GLY A 114 -5.29 3.19 -7.47
CA GLY A 114 -4.93 3.37 -6.08
C GLY A 114 -3.87 2.36 -5.62
N LEU A 115 -3.42 2.54 -4.38
CA LEU A 115 -2.53 1.66 -3.64
C LEU A 115 -3.31 0.85 -2.59
N SER A 116 -2.71 -0.25 -2.14
CA SER A 116 -3.20 -0.95 -0.96
C SER A 116 -2.99 -0.07 0.26
N ALA A 117 -3.99 0.04 1.13
CA ALA A 117 -3.88 0.83 2.35
C ALA A 117 -4.77 0.28 3.46
N ILE A 118 -4.27 0.34 4.70
CA ILE A 118 -5.00 0.01 5.92
C ILE A 118 -4.68 1.06 6.97
N GLY A 119 -5.71 1.50 7.70
CA GLY A 119 -5.55 2.34 8.89
C GLY A 119 -6.00 1.61 10.14
N TYR A 120 -5.20 1.71 11.18
CA TYR A 120 -5.42 1.07 12.47
C TYR A 120 -5.26 2.09 13.60
N SER A 121 -6.09 1.95 14.63
CA SER A 121 -6.03 2.69 15.90
C SER A 121 -6.20 1.68 17.03
N SER A 122 -5.66 1.99 18.20
CA SER A 122 -5.71 1.11 19.36
C SER A 122 -5.69 1.92 20.65
N ASP A 123 -6.19 1.35 21.75
CA ASP A 123 -5.94 1.89 23.09
C ASP A 123 -4.57 1.47 23.64
N GLU A 124 -3.89 0.53 22.98
CA GLU A 124 -2.60 0.01 23.36
C GLU A 124 -1.49 0.53 22.43
N PHE A 125 -0.35 0.91 23.00
CA PHE A 125 0.81 1.33 22.22
C PHE A 125 1.38 0.16 21.42
N TRP A 126 1.35 0.26 20.08
CA TRP A 126 1.69 -0.85 19.18
C TRP A 126 2.95 -0.60 18.34
N ILE A 127 4.01 -0.06 18.95
CA ILE A 127 5.26 0.25 18.21
C ILE A 127 5.87 -0.96 17.50
N ASP A 128 5.74 -2.16 18.04
CA ASP A 128 6.28 -3.37 17.40
C ASP A 128 5.63 -3.66 16.04
N GLY A 129 4.38 -3.23 15.85
CA GLY A 129 3.72 -3.32 14.55
C GLY A 129 4.27 -2.29 13.55
N ILE A 130 4.60 -1.08 14.01
CA ILE A 130 5.30 -0.07 13.20
C ILE A 130 6.67 -0.61 12.77
N LYS A 131 7.47 -1.16 13.69
CA LYS A 131 8.80 -1.72 13.40
C LYS A 131 8.73 -2.82 12.35
N GLN A 132 7.77 -3.74 12.50
CA GLN A 132 7.55 -4.83 11.55
C GLN A 132 7.20 -4.33 10.15
N LEU A 133 6.32 -3.31 10.02
CA LEU A 133 5.99 -2.69 8.73
C LEU A 133 7.22 -1.98 8.13
N VAL A 134 7.90 -1.16 8.93
CA VAL A 134 9.06 -0.38 8.48
C VAL A 134 10.21 -1.29 8.03
N SER A 135 10.48 -2.39 8.74
CA SER A 135 11.50 -3.38 8.36
C SER A 135 11.19 -4.17 7.07
N GLN A 136 9.96 -4.06 6.57
CA GLN A 136 9.50 -4.61 5.29
C GLN A 136 9.40 -3.53 4.22
N ASP A 137 10.08 -2.39 4.40
CA ASP A 137 10.08 -1.28 3.46
C ASP A 137 8.69 -0.64 3.24
N VAL A 138 7.80 -0.73 4.25
CA VAL A 138 6.47 -0.09 4.25
C VAL A 138 6.48 1.14 5.18
N PRO A 139 6.47 2.37 4.63
CA PRO A 139 6.37 3.57 5.45
C PRO A 139 4.98 3.69 6.09
N VAL A 140 4.92 4.26 7.30
CA VAL A 140 3.66 4.38 8.06
C VAL A 140 3.34 5.83 8.34
N ILE A 141 2.16 6.30 7.92
CA ILE A 141 1.67 7.63 8.28
C ILE A 141 1.02 7.54 9.65
N VAL A 142 1.47 8.33 10.62
CA VAL A 142 0.91 8.36 11.99
C VAL A 142 0.25 9.70 12.27
N LEU A 143 -0.84 9.68 13.03
CA LEU A 143 -1.47 10.89 13.57
C LEU A 143 -1.13 11.03 15.05
N MET A 144 -0.49 12.13 15.41
CA MET A 144 0.00 12.37 16.76
C MET A 144 -0.11 13.85 17.13
N ALA A 145 0.10 14.19 18.40
CA ALA A 145 0.30 15.57 18.81
C ALA A 145 1.55 16.17 18.12
N TYR A 146 1.50 17.45 17.79
CA TYR A 146 2.62 18.16 17.17
C TYR A 146 3.87 18.14 18.07
N ALA A 147 3.70 18.43 19.37
CA ALA A 147 4.76 18.38 20.36
C ALA A 147 4.21 17.98 21.74
N LEU A 148 5.10 17.65 22.69
CA LEU A 148 4.70 17.31 24.07
C LEU A 148 3.85 18.41 24.75
N ASN A 149 4.12 19.67 24.42
CA ASN A 149 3.44 20.86 24.92
C ASN A 149 2.46 21.48 23.90
N ASP A 150 2.28 20.86 22.73
CA ASP A 150 1.35 21.30 21.70
C ASP A 150 0.51 20.10 21.21
N ARG A 151 -0.72 20.04 21.72
CA ARG A 151 -1.66 18.95 21.44
C ARG A 151 -2.41 19.12 20.11
N GLY A 152 -2.00 20.05 19.25
CA GLY A 152 -2.51 20.11 17.87
C GLY A 152 -2.22 18.81 17.13
N GLY A 153 -3.21 18.28 16.42
CA GLY A 153 -3.05 17.06 15.61
C GLY A 153 -2.09 17.29 14.45
N HIS A 154 -1.22 16.31 14.19
CA HIS A 154 -0.19 16.41 13.19
C HIS A 154 0.16 15.04 12.60
N PHE A 155 0.22 14.98 11.26
CA PHE A 155 0.66 13.78 10.55
C PHE A 155 2.16 13.79 10.31
N ARG A 156 2.79 12.63 10.49
CA ARG A 156 4.18 12.36 10.15
C ARG A 156 4.30 11.02 9.45
N VAL A 157 5.38 10.82 8.70
CA VAL A 157 5.70 9.52 8.08
C VAL A 157 6.82 8.86 8.86
N VAL A 158 6.55 7.74 9.52
CA VAL A 158 7.58 6.89 10.13
C VAL A 158 8.31 6.13 9.02
N ILE A 159 9.63 6.25 9.00
CA ILE A 159 10.50 5.61 8.01
C ILE A 159 11.64 4.80 8.65
N GLY A 160 11.78 4.83 9.97
CA GLY A 160 12.84 4.11 10.64
C GLY A 160 12.66 4.04 12.14
N TYR A 161 13.49 3.22 12.77
CA TYR A 161 13.59 3.08 14.21
C TYR A 161 14.98 2.54 14.58
N ASP A 162 15.35 2.71 15.84
CA ASP A 162 16.59 2.20 16.44
C ASP A 162 16.34 1.86 17.91
N ASP A 163 16.39 0.56 18.24
CA ASP A 163 16.20 0.02 19.59
C ASP A 163 17.41 0.25 20.51
N ILE A 164 18.59 0.54 19.95
CA ILE A 164 19.79 0.87 20.75
C ILE A 164 19.66 2.27 21.32
N THR A 165 19.16 3.22 20.51
CA THR A 165 18.92 4.59 20.94
C THR A 165 17.49 4.85 21.43
N GLU A 166 16.61 3.85 21.30
CA GLU A 166 15.16 3.94 21.58
C GLU A 166 14.49 5.11 20.85
N THR A 167 14.74 5.21 19.53
CA THR A 167 14.18 6.30 18.72
C THR A 167 13.37 5.81 17.52
N VAL A 168 12.32 6.55 17.19
CA VAL A 168 11.59 6.49 15.92
C VAL A 168 12.08 7.61 15.02
N VAL A 169 12.37 7.29 13.75
CA VAL A 169 12.76 8.25 12.73
C VAL A 169 11.55 8.59 11.87
N THR A 170 11.18 9.87 11.84
CA THR A 170 10.02 10.36 11.08
C THR A 170 10.43 11.43 10.07
N LEU A 171 9.70 11.51 8.95
CA LEU A 171 9.65 12.69 8.10
C LEU A 171 8.54 13.60 8.60
N ASP A 172 8.92 14.78 9.09
CA ASP A 172 7.99 15.80 9.57
C ASP A 172 7.70 16.82 8.46
N PRO A 173 6.48 16.84 7.88
CA PRO A 173 6.16 17.78 6.80
C PRO A 173 6.14 19.24 7.26
N TRP A 174 6.17 19.50 8.57
CA TRP A 174 6.13 20.82 9.19
C TRP A 174 7.51 21.27 9.66
N ASP A 175 8.29 21.88 8.77
CA ASP A 175 9.62 22.43 9.05
C ASP A 175 9.62 23.82 9.74
N ARG A 176 8.58 24.14 10.52
CA ARG A 176 8.56 25.40 11.30
C ARG A 176 9.53 25.30 12.48
N ASN A 177 9.97 26.46 12.96
CA ASN A 177 10.78 26.60 14.18
C ASN A 177 12.12 25.85 14.14
N ASN A 178 12.71 25.67 12.94
CA ASN A 178 13.93 24.90 12.72
C ASN A 178 13.81 23.41 13.07
N GLN A 179 12.59 22.85 13.06
CA GLN A 179 12.39 21.42 13.19
C GLN A 179 13.04 20.72 11.98
N PRO A 180 13.88 19.69 12.21
CA PRO A 180 14.52 18.99 11.11
C PRO A 180 13.50 18.19 10.30
N THR A 181 13.78 18.02 9.01
CA THR A 181 12.93 17.22 8.10
C THR A 181 12.90 15.76 8.52
N LEU A 182 14.06 15.23 8.94
CA LEU A 182 14.21 13.97 9.65
C LEU A 182 14.14 14.26 11.14
N PHE A 183 13.06 13.85 11.78
CA PHE A 183 12.80 14.09 13.18
C PHE A 183 12.87 12.77 13.96
N ASN A 184 13.93 12.65 14.75
CA ASN A 184 14.15 11.52 15.66
C ASN A 184 13.43 11.80 16.98
N ILE A 185 12.57 10.88 17.38
CA ILE A 185 11.72 11.00 18.56
C ILE A 185 12.04 9.81 19.47
N SER A 186 12.27 10.05 20.76
CA SER A 186 12.42 8.93 21.72
C SER A 186 11.13 8.08 21.75
N TYR A 187 11.23 6.78 22.04
CA TYR A 187 10.05 5.91 22.15
C TYR A 187 9.04 6.45 23.17
N THR A 188 9.52 6.96 24.30
CA THR A 188 8.67 7.58 25.33
C THR A 188 7.93 8.82 24.81
N ASP A 189 8.63 9.74 24.15
CA ASP A 189 7.99 10.96 23.63
C ASP A 189 7.05 10.63 22.46
N PHE A 190 7.43 9.65 21.64
CA PHE A 190 6.60 9.14 20.55
C PHE A 190 5.30 8.57 21.09
N GLU A 191 5.34 7.71 22.11
CA GLU A 191 4.14 7.18 22.77
C GLU A 191 3.25 8.30 23.32
N ILE A 192 3.82 9.26 24.06
CA ILE A 192 3.05 10.37 24.67
C ILE A 192 2.36 11.23 23.61
N MET A 193 3.03 11.50 22.49
CA MET A 193 2.46 12.29 21.40
C MET A 193 1.48 11.47 20.55
N TRP A 194 1.79 10.19 20.28
CA TRP A 194 0.98 9.30 19.46
C TRP A 194 -0.28 8.80 20.16
N ASN A 195 -0.31 8.91 21.50
CA ASN A 195 -1.53 8.83 22.29
C ASN A 195 -2.40 10.08 22.05
N TYR A 196 -2.88 10.19 20.81
CA TYR A 196 -3.70 11.27 20.28
C TYR A 196 -4.88 10.65 19.54
N THR A 197 -6.07 11.16 19.82
CA THR A 197 -7.30 10.82 19.12
C THR A 197 -7.82 12.09 18.48
N GLU A 198 -8.01 12.08 17.16
CA GLU A 198 -8.64 13.21 16.47
C GLU A 198 -10.06 13.45 17.02
N PRO A 199 -10.49 14.71 17.17
CA PRO A 199 -11.83 15.04 17.61
C PRO A 199 -12.89 14.44 16.69
N GLY A 200 -13.91 13.80 17.27
CA GLY A 200 -14.99 13.18 16.49
C GLY A 200 -14.57 11.93 15.71
N SER A 201 -13.38 11.37 15.95
CA SER A 201 -12.90 10.18 15.25
C SER A 201 -13.89 9.02 15.35
N PRO A 202 -14.35 8.45 14.23
CA PRO A 202 -15.17 7.24 14.25
C PRO A 202 -14.36 6.02 14.72
N ARG A 203 -13.02 6.11 14.74
CA ARG A 203 -12.16 5.06 15.31
C ARG A 203 -12.22 5.04 16.83
N GLY A 204 -12.44 6.19 17.46
CA GLY A 204 -12.59 6.33 18.91
C GLY A 204 -11.36 5.99 19.75
N GLN A 205 -10.24 5.60 19.13
CA GLN A 205 -9.04 5.08 19.80
C GLN A 205 -7.79 5.85 19.34
N PRO A 206 -6.77 6.01 20.21
CA PRO A 206 -5.52 6.68 19.88
C PRO A 206 -4.61 5.81 19.02
N PHE A 207 -3.32 6.18 18.94
CA PHE A 207 -2.27 5.43 18.24
C PHE A 207 -2.62 5.11 16.79
N PHE A 208 -3.14 6.10 16.05
CA PHE A 208 -3.50 5.89 14.64
C PHE A 208 -2.25 5.74 13.76
N GLY A 209 -2.21 4.69 12.95
CA GLY A 209 -1.23 4.50 11.88
C GLY A 209 -1.88 3.98 10.60
N ALA A 210 -1.45 4.51 9.47
CA ALA A 210 -1.82 4.06 8.13
C ALA A 210 -0.62 3.47 7.40
N ALA A 211 -0.71 2.18 7.10
CA ALA A 211 0.23 1.48 6.23
C ALA A 211 -0.30 1.53 4.80
N ILE A 212 0.54 1.95 3.86
CA ILE A 212 0.21 2.07 2.43
C ILE A 212 1.32 1.40 1.65
N TRP A 213 0.96 0.57 0.67
CA TRP A 213 1.93 -0.13 -0.16
C TRP A 213 1.43 -0.37 -1.59
N ASP A 214 2.38 -0.49 -2.50
CA ASP A 214 2.12 -0.88 -3.89
C ASP A 214 2.06 -2.41 -4.03
N LEU A 215 1.47 -2.88 -5.13
CA LEU A 215 1.45 -4.30 -5.44
C LEU A 215 2.85 -4.80 -5.78
N THR A 216 3.20 -6.01 -5.33
CA THR A 216 4.52 -6.62 -5.54
C THR A 216 4.41 -7.95 -6.29
N PRO A 217 4.10 -7.93 -7.60
CA PRO A 217 4.05 -9.15 -8.40
C PRO A 217 5.45 -9.77 -8.54
N VAL A 218 5.51 -11.09 -8.57
CA VAL A 218 6.71 -11.86 -8.92
C VAL A 218 6.56 -12.33 -10.36
N VAL A 219 7.47 -11.89 -11.24
CA VAL A 219 7.45 -12.24 -12.65
C VAL A 219 8.74 -12.94 -13.03
N SER A 220 8.60 -14.06 -13.73
CA SER A 220 9.70 -14.82 -14.31
C SER A 220 9.40 -15.15 -15.76
N HIS A 221 10.45 -15.21 -16.58
CA HIS A 221 10.31 -15.68 -17.96
C HIS A 221 11.55 -16.45 -18.41
N TYR A 222 11.38 -17.28 -19.43
CA TYR A 222 12.47 -17.97 -20.11
C TYR A 222 12.13 -18.23 -21.57
N ASN A 223 13.15 -18.37 -22.41
CA ASN A 223 13.01 -18.54 -23.85
C ASN A 223 13.30 -19.99 -24.29
N VAL A 224 12.53 -20.49 -25.25
CA VAL A 224 12.76 -21.77 -25.95
C VAL A 224 12.50 -21.55 -27.43
N GLY A 225 13.57 -21.53 -28.24
CA GLY A 225 13.46 -21.17 -29.65
C GLY A 225 12.92 -19.74 -29.83
N ASN A 226 11.92 -19.59 -30.69
CA ASN A 226 11.21 -18.33 -30.91
C ASN A 226 10.06 -18.07 -29.91
N GLN A 227 9.96 -18.85 -28.83
CA GLN A 227 8.90 -18.71 -27.83
C GLN A 227 9.43 -18.22 -26.49
N SER A 228 8.64 -17.40 -25.80
CA SER A 228 8.91 -17.02 -24.41
C SER A 228 7.77 -17.44 -23.50
N PHE A 229 8.14 -18.02 -22.35
CA PHE A 229 7.22 -18.52 -21.33
C PHE A 229 7.24 -17.55 -20.17
N ILE A 230 6.14 -16.85 -19.92
CA ILE A 230 6.02 -15.87 -18.85
C ILE A 230 5.14 -16.47 -17.75
N THR A 231 5.64 -16.45 -16.52
CA THR A 231 4.86 -16.75 -15.31
C THR A 231 4.85 -15.53 -14.42
N SER A 232 3.66 -15.13 -13.99
CA SER A 232 3.45 -14.03 -13.05
C SER A 232 2.63 -14.52 -11.87
N GLU A 233 3.03 -14.13 -10.67
CA GLU A 233 2.32 -14.40 -9.43
C GLU A 233 2.09 -13.11 -8.67
N ILE A 234 0.89 -12.96 -8.11
CA ILE A 234 0.56 -11.81 -7.28
C ILE A 234 -0.38 -12.24 -6.15
N THR A 235 -0.09 -11.77 -4.95
CA THR A 235 -0.85 -12.09 -3.74
C THR A 235 -1.58 -10.85 -3.26
N TYR A 236 -2.88 -10.98 -2.96
CA TYR A 236 -3.62 -9.93 -2.27
C TYR A 236 -3.36 -10.05 -0.77
N GLN A 237 -2.28 -9.44 -0.29
CA GLN A 237 -1.78 -9.67 1.05
C GLN A 237 -1.91 -8.43 1.93
N ASN A 238 -2.37 -8.67 3.15
CA ASN A 238 -2.29 -7.75 4.26
C ASN A 238 -0.92 -7.85 4.94
N TYR A 239 -0.11 -6.79 4.85
CA TYR A 239 1.18 -6.73 5.54
C TYR A 239 1.07 -6.24 6.99
N PHE A 240 -0.14 -5.92 7.47
CA PHE A 240 -0.32 -5.38 8.81
C PHE A 240 -0.04 -6.45 9.88
N PRO A 241 1.02 -6.29 10.69
CA PRO A 241 1.58 -7.36 11.49
C PRO A 241 0.92 -7.49 12.88
N LEU A 242 -0.39 -7.32 12.96
CA LEU A 242 -1.14 -7.47 14.19
C LEU A 242 -1.77 -8.87 14.28
N PRO A 243 -1.96 -9.41 15.50
CA PRO A 243 -2.58 -10.72 15.65
C PRO A 243 -3.97 -10.73 14.98
N ARG A 244 -4.34 -11.86 14.37
CA ARG A 244 -5.52 -12.01 13.48
C ARG A 244 -6.88 -11.61 14.10
N ASN A 245 -6.92 -11.36 15.40
CA ASN A 245 -8.10 -10.91 16.15
C ASN A 245 -8.26 -9.38 16.17
N VAL A 246 -7.32 -8.62 15.61
CA VAL A 246 -7.43 -7.18 15.44
C VAL A 246 -8.06 -6.87 14.07
N ASN A 247 -9.04 -5.96 14.04
CA ASN A 247 -9.76 -5.61 12.81
C ASN A 247 -8.92 -4.65 11.91
N THR A 248 -7.80 -5.15 11.40
CA THR A 248 -7.03 -4.52 10.32
C THR A 248 -7.38 -5.22 9.02
N THR A 249 -8.60 -5.00 8.53
CA THR A 249 -9.08 -5.66 7.31
C THR A 249 -8.69 -4.85 6.07
N LEU A 250 -8.13 -5.55 5.07
CA LEU A 250 -8.04 -5.02 3.72
C LEU A 250 -9.45 -4.65 3.21
N PRO A 251 -9.56 -3.70 2.28
CA PRO A 251 -10.83 -3.46 1.60
C PRO A 251 -11.30 -4.74 0.90
N THR A 252 -12.62 -4.91 0.75
CA THR A 252 -13.17 -6.13 0.16
C THR A 252 -12.79 -6.21 -1.31
N ALA A 253 -12.02 -7.22 -1.72
CA ALA A 253 -11.66 -7.44 -3.11
C ALA A 253 -12.71 -8.32 -3.83
N LEU A 254 -13.51 -7.70 -4.69
CA LEU A 254 -14.57 -8.40 -5.43
C LEU A 254 -14.00 -9.23 -6.58
N THR A 255 -13.05 -8.67 -7.31
CA THR A 255 -12.46 -9.29 -8.50
C THR A 255 -11.00 -8.93 -8.62
N GLN A 256 -10.20 -9.84 -9.17
CA GLN A 256 -8.86 -9.56 -9.65
C GLN A 256 -8.76 -9.83 -11.14
N LEU A 257 -8.24 -8.85 -11.89
CA LEU A 257 -7.92 -8.98 -13.30
C LEU A 257 -6.40 -8.87 -13.49
N THR A 258 -5.80 -9.85 -14.16
CA THR A 258 -4.41 -9.80 -14.62
C THR A 258 -4.36 -9.94 -16.13
N SER A 259 -3.78 -8.94 -16.82
CA SER A 259 -3.75 -8.88 -18.28
C SER A 259 -2.34 -8.67 -18.81
N ILE A 260 -2.01 -9.30 -19.94
CA ILE A 260 -0.74 -9.09 -20.65
C ILE A 260 -0.94 -8.30 -21.94
N HIS A 261 -0.08 -7.30 -22.15
CA HIS A 261 0.00 -6.49 -23.35
C HIS A 261 1.37 -6.69 -24.02
N LEU A 262 1.37 -6.99 -25.31
CA LEU A 262 2.57 -7.35 -26.07
C LEU A 262 2.92 -6.26 -27.08
N SER A 263 4.21 -6.02 -27.30
CA SER A 263 4.68 -5.12 -28.37
C SER A 263 4.32 -5.67 -29.76
N GLN A 264 4.29 -4.77 -30.76
CA GLN A 264 3.94 -5.12 -32.13
C GLN A 264 4.84 -6.25 -32.68
N GLY A 265 4.23 -7.25 -33.32
CA GLY A 265 4.93 -8.40 -33.92
C GLY A 265 5.23 -9.56 -32.95
N ILE A 266 4.75 -9.48 -31.71
CA ILE A 266 4.74 -10.57 -30.72
C ILE A 266 3.28 -10.96 -30.48
N HIS A 267 3.00 -12.26 -30.51
CA HIS A 267 1.64 -12.77 -30.40
C HIS A 267 1.55 -13.82 -29.30
N LEU A 268 0.41 -13.87 -28.60
CA LEU A 268 0.10 -15.02 -27.75
C LEU A 268 -0.03 -16.26 -28.62
N LEU A 269 0.50 -17.38 -28.16
CA LEU A 269 0.36 -18.64 -28.86
C LEU A 269 -1.12 -19.05 -28.86
N ASN A 270 -1.71 -19.15 -30.04
CA ASN A 270 -3.14 -19.45 -30.21
C ASN A 270 -3.46 -20.89 -29.80
N ASN A 271 -3.84 -21.10 -28.55
CA ASN A 271 -4.51 -22.30 -28.08
C ASN A 271 -5.72 -21.90 -27.21
N ALA A 272 -6.67 -22.82 -27.06
CA ALA A 272 -7.96 -22.54 -26.41
C ALA A 272 -7.83 -22.05 -24.95
N ASP A 273 -6.68 -22.32 -24.32
CA ASP A 273 -6.41 -22.06 -22.90
C ASP A 273 -5.55 -20.80 -22.65
N GLN A 274 -5.03 -20.12 -23.69
CA GLN A 274 -4.28 -18.88 -23.50
C GLN A 274 -5.13 -17.64 -23.73
N GLN A 275 -5.63 -17.13 -22.62
CA GLN A 275 -6.30 -15.84 -22.55
C GLN A 275 -5.27 -14.75 -22.24
N SER A 276 -5.37 -13.61 -22.93
CA SER A 276 -4.57 -12.43 -22.62
C SER A 276 -4.91 -11.84 -21.25
N SER A 277 -6.02 -12.26 -20.65
CA SER A 277 -6.50 -11.78 -19.36
C SER A 277 -7.02 -12.95 -18.53
N ILE A 278 -6.72 -12.93 -17.23
CA ILE A 278 -7.17 -13.92 -16.26
C ILE A 278 -7.96 -13.19 -15.18
N LEU A 279 -9.17 -13.68 -14.89
CA LEU A 279 -10.08 -13.12 -13.91
C LEU A 279 -10.27 -14.09 -12.74
N SER A 280 -10.12 -13.58 -11.52
CA SER A 280 -10.50 -14.25 -10.28
C SER A 280 -11.62 -13.47 -9.58
N LEU A 281 -12.52 -14.17 -8.91
CA LEU A 281 -13.67 -13.59 -8.20
C LEU A 281 -13.55 -13.89 -6.70
N ASN A 282 -14.09 -13.00 -5.86
CA ASN A 282 -14.15 -13.14 -4.40
C ASN A 282 -12.78 -13.32 -3.72
N VAL A 283 -11.80 -12.53 -4.15
CA VAL A 283 -10.43 -12.61 -3.65
C VAL A 283 -10.38 -12.28 -2.16
N GLN A 284 -9.73 -13.15 -1.38
CA GLN A 284 -9.51 -12.99 0.04
C GLN A 284 -8.06 -12.59 0.34
N ASP A 285 -7.83 -12.09 1.55
CA ASP A 285 -6.48 -11.85 2.05
C ASP A 285 -5.65 -13.15 2.04
N GLY A 286 -4.46 -13.09 1.45
CA GLY A 286 -3.53 -14.19 1.25
C GLY A 286 -3.75 -14.98 -0.05
N ASP A 287 -4.82 -14.72 -0.80
CA ASP A 287 -5.04 -15.39 -2.08
C ASP A 287 -3.96 -14.98 -3.08
N THR A 288 -3.41 -15.99 -3.76
CA THR A 288 -2.40 -15.81 -4.82
C THR A 288 -2.96 -16.25 -6.15
N LEU A 289 -2.85 -15.38 -7.16
CA LEU A 289 -3.14 -15.73 -8.54
C LEU A 289 -1.84 -15.94 -9.31
N THR A 290 -1.75 -17.08 -9.99
CA THR A 290 -0.69 -17.38 -10.95
C THR A 290 -1.23 -17.28 -12.37
N ALA A 291 -0.64 -16.38 -13.15
CA ALA A 291 -0.91 -16.20 -14.58
C ALA A 291 0.25 -16.74 -15.41
N LYS A 292 -0.06 -17.43 -16.51
CA LYS A 292 0.94 -18.03 -17.41
C LYS A 292 0.61 -17.74 -18.85
N TRP A 293 1.59 -17.27 -19.61
CA TRP A 293 1.48 -17.00 -21.04
C TRP A 293 2.64 -17.62 -21.79
N VAL A 294 2.37 -18.05 -23.03
CA VAL A 294 3.40 -18.39 -24.01
C VAL A 294 3.24 -17.43 -25.16
N VAL A 295 4.30 -16.70 -25.46
CA VAL A 295 4.32 -15.79 -26.60
C VAL A 295 5.21 -16.38 -27.69
N GLU A 296 4.81 -16.16 -28.93
CA GLU A 296 5.59 -16.47 -30.11
C GLU A 296 6.13 -15.17 -30.71
N CYS A 297 7.43 -15.19 -31.00
CA CYS A 297 8.18 -14.07 -31.54
C CYS A 297 8.58 -14.36 -32.99
N SER A 298 8.73 -13.29 -33.77
CA SER A 298 9.21 -13.36 -35.15
C SER A 298 10.72 -13.61 -35.27
N MET A 299 11.47 -13.46 -34.19
CA MET A 299 12.92 -13.65 -34.12
C MET A 299 13.30 -14.51 -32.90
N GLU A 300 14.48 -15.14 -32.98
CA GLU A 300 15.10 -15.88 -31.88
C GLU A 300 16.44 -15.20 -31.48
N PRO A 301 16.64 -14.81 -30.20
CA PRO A 301 15.65 -14.84 -29.11
C PRO A 301 14.52 -13.83 -29.35
N CYS A 302 13.45 -13.94 -28.55
CA CYS A 302 12.42 -12.92 -28.49
C CYS A 302 13.04 -11.55 -28.20
N VAL A 303 12.70 -10.54 -29.02
CA VAL A 303 13.13 -9.15 -28.81
C VAL A 303 11.89 -8.28 -28.76
N GLY A 304 11.77 -7.48 -27.69
CA GLY A 304 10.67 -6.57 -27.48
C GLY A 304 10.35 -6.40 -26.00
N THR A 305 9.17 -5.90 -25.70
CA THR A 305 8.69 -5.69 -24.34
C THR A 305 7.30 -6.26 -24.16
N TYR A 306 7.00 -6.66 -22.93
CA TYR A 306 5.64 -6.95 -22.50
C TYR A 306 5.31 -6.13 -21.25
N GLU A 307 4.03 -5.82 -21.11
CA GLU A 307 3.47 -5.20 -19.92
C GLU A 307 2.43 -6.15 -19.32
N ILE A 308 2.51 -6.38 -18.01
CA ILE A 308 1.48 -7.08 -17.25
C ILE A 308 0.78 -6.05 -16.36
N GLN A 309 -0.54 -5.97 -16.48
CA GLN A 309 -1.38 -5.12 -15.68
C GLN A 309 -2.13 -5.95 -14.64
N TYR A 310 -2.05 -5.52 -13.38
CA TYR A 310 -2.75 -6.12 -12.25
C TYR A 310 -3.77 -5.14 -11.71
N GLN A 311 -4.99 -5.61 -11.49
CA GLN A 311 -6.09 -4.81 -10.97
C GLN A 311 -6.89 -5.61 -9.95
N TYR A 312 -7.14 -5.04 -8.78
CA TYR A 312 -8.13 -5.54 -7.84
C TYR A 312 -9.26 -4.51 -7.73
N LEU A 313 -10.47 -4.96 -8.04
CA LEU A 313 -11.67 -4.17 -7.78
C LEU A 313 -12.01 -4.30 -6.30
N ILE A 314 -11.88 -3.19 -5.58
CA ILE A 314 -12.12 -3.12 -4.15
C ILE A 314 -13.36 -2.29 -3.84
N THR A 315 -14.01 -2.61 -2.72
CA THR A 315 -15.07 -1.78 -2.15
C THR A 315 -14.80 -1.49 -0.68
N GLY A 316 -15.31 -0.35 -0.23
CA GLY A 316 -15.22 0.06 1.16
C GLY A 316 -16.16 1.21 1.48
N GLN A 317 -16.00 1.74 2.68
CA GLN A 317 -16.79 2.86 3.17
C GLN A 317 -15.93 3.80 4.00
N VAL A 318 -16.26 5.08 3.94
CA VAL A 318 -15.76 6.10 4.85
C VAL A 318 -16.90 6.47 5.80
N PRO A 319 -16.72 6.36 7.13
CA PRO A 319 -17.77 6.65 8.08
C PRO A 319 -18.12 8.14 8.14
N GLU A 320 -19.30 8.44 8.68
CA GLU A 320 -19.68 9.81 9.04
C GLU A 320 -18.80 10.29 10.21
N THR A 321 -18.36 11.54 10.17
CA THR A 321 -17.56 12.15 11.24
C THR A 321 -17.73 13.67 11.27
N TYR A 322 -17.21 14.31 12.31
CA TYR A 322 -17.30 15.74 12.55
C TYR A 322 -15.95 16.28 12.97
N ASP A 323 -15.58 17.46 12.48
CA ASP A 323 -14.38 18.15 12.95
C ASP A 323 -14.63 18.95 14.24
N THR A 324 -13.57 19.59 14.76
CA THR A 324 -13.64 20.45 15.96
C THR A 324 -14.58 21.66 15.81
N HIS A 325 -15.01 21.97 14.59
CA HIS A 325 -15.88 23.09 14.27
C HIS A 325 -17.31 22.62 13.94
N ASN A 326 -17.67 21.37 14.26
CA ASN A 326 -18.95 20.74 13.91
C ASN A 326 -19.25 20.72 12.41
N HIS A 327 -18.24 20.78 11.54
CA HIS A 327 -18.44 20.49 10.12
C HIS A 327 -18.69 18.98 9.96
N ASN A 328 -19.74 18.62 9.23
CA ASN A 328 -20.09 17.22 8.98
C ASN A 328 -19.36 16.70 7.74
N TYR A 329 -18.68 15.57 7.89
CA TYR A 329 -18.12 14.77 6.82
C TYR A 329 -19.01 13.54 6.64
N PRO A 330 -19.94 13.53 5.67
CA PRO A 330 -20.95 12.48 5.56
C PRO A 330 -20.32 11.12 5.23
N LEU A 331 -21.01 10.06 5.67
CA LEU A 331 -20.69 8.69 5.28
C LEU A 331 -20.86 8.53 3.76
N TYR A 332 -19.94 7.79 3.14
CA TYR A 332 -20.11 7.34 1.76
C TYR A 332 -19.43 5.99 1.52
N GLN A 333 -19.97 5.27 0.55
CA GLN A 333 -19.39 4.02 0.04
C GLN A 333 -18.62 4.30 -1.24
N TYR A 334 -17.59 3.50 -1.51
CA TYR A 334 -16.79 3.64 -2.72
C TYR A 334 -16.47 2.28 -3.34
N GLN A 335 -16.16 2.34 -4.62
CA GLN A 335 -15.59 1.25 -5.40
C GLN A 335 -14.37 1.81 -6.14
N ASP A 336 -13.24 1.14 -6.03
CA ASP A 336 -11.98 1.59 -6.61
C ASP A 336 -11.17 0.42 -7.18
N ILE A 337 -10.17 0.76 -7.98
CA ILE A 337 -9.17 -0.20 -8.47
C ILE A 337 -7.84 0.13 -7.81
N ILE A 338 -7.31 -0.81 -7.04
CA ILE A 338 -5.89 -0.83 -6.72
C ILE A 338 -5.17 -1.64 -7.79
N GLY A 339 -3.98 -1.21 -8.19
CA GLY A 339 -3.39 -1.79 -9.38
C GLY A 339 -1.99 -1.29 -9.71
N LYS A 340 -1.34 -2.04 -10.60
CA LYS A 340 0.03 -1.81 -11.02
C LYS A 340 0.25 -2.31 -12.44
N ASN A 341 1.10 -1.60 -13.17
CA ASN A 341 1.68 -2.09 -14.42
C ASN A 341 3.13 -2.57 -14.14
N TYR A 342 3.49 -3.72 -14.69
CA TYR A 342 4.84 -4.25 -14.69
C TYR A 342 5.32 -4.35 -16.14
N THR A 343 6.42 -3.70 -16.47
CA THR A 343 7.00 -3.73 -17.82
C THR A 343 8.35 -4.43 -17.78
N ALA A 344 8.56 -5.39 -18.69
CA ALA A 344 9.82 -6.08 -18.85
C ALA A 344 10.16 -6.34 -20.32
N SER A 345 11.44 -6.63 -20.57
CA SER A 345 11.93 -7.11 -21.87
C SER A 345 12.03 -8.64 -21.87
N PHE A 346 11.99 -9.23 -23.06
CA PHE A 346 12.13 -10.67 -23.29
C PHE A 346 13.56 -11.21 -23.21
#